data_AF-A0A496UY71-F1
#
_entry.id   AF-A0A496UY71-F1
#
_cell.length_a   1.000
_cell.length_b   1.000
_cell.length_c   1.000
_cell.angle_alpha   90.00
_cell.angle_beta   90.00
_cell.angle_gamma   90.00
#
_symmetry.space_group_name_H-M   'P 1'
#
loop_
_entity.id
_entity.type
_entity.pdbx_description
1 polymer ?
#
loop_
_entity_poly.entity_id
_entity_poly.type
_entity_poly.pdbx_seq_one_letter_code
_entity_poly.pdbx_strand_id
1 'polypeptide(L)'
;MPVETYRLRCADCAATLPGGLSAMTTDSGTLIAYAASPGQVGRDGDGRNSPYMKQLKQWLNRPNMRIVDVLRQVRLGVLQETNGTQEPDYDDKLKAPFYLYSTTNYAD
;
A
#
# COMPACT_ATOMS: atom_id res chain seq x y z
N MET A 1 24.79 30.00 45.06
CA MET A 1 24.66 28.65 44.47
C MET A 1 24.01 28.79 43.10
N PRO A 2 24.75 28.67 41.98
CA PRO A 2 24.14 28.65 40.65
C PRO A 2 23.61 27.25 40.35
N VAL A 3 22.38 27.14 39.86
CA VAL A 3 21.81 25.89 39.36
C VAL A 3 22.11 25.78 37.87
N GLU A 4 23.06 24.90 37.55
CA GLU A 4 23.59 24.69 36.21
C GLU A 4 22.56 23.96 35.33
N THR A 5 22.16 24.60 34.24
CA THR A 5 21.11 24.14 33.34
C THR A 5 21.71 23.17 32.32
N TYR A 6 21.36 21.88 32.41
CA TYR A 6 21.85 20.87 31.48
C TYR A 6 21.11 20.99 30.13
N ARG A 7 21.70 21.70 29.16
CA ARG A 7 21.25 21.70 27.77
C ARG A 7 21.74 20.44 27.07
N LEU A 8 20.87 19.44 26.96
CA LEU A 8 21.04 18.39 25.94
C LEU A 8 20.82 19.01 24.55
N ARG A 9 21.93 19.26 23.84
CA ARG A 9 21.92 19.49 22.39
C ARG A 9 21.72 18.13 21.71
N CYS A 10 20.52 17.86 21.21
CA CYS A 10 20.32 16.86 20.16
C CYS A 10 20.87 17.41 18.85
N ALA A 11 22.19 17.45 18.71
CA ALA A 11 22.85 17.53 17.41
C ALA A 11 23.19 16.09 17.04
N ASP A 12 22.24 15.43 16.38
CA ASP A 12 22.38 14.26 15.49
C ASP A 12 21.04 13.49 15.42
N CYS A 13 19.96 14.21 15.13
CA CYS A 13 18.70 13.60 14.67
C CYS A 13 18.71 13.51 13.14
N ALA A 14 19.72 12.86 12.58
CA ALA A 14 19.73 12.42 11.20
C ALA A 14 20.04 10.92 11.17
N ALA A 15 19.23 10.16 11.89
CA ALA A 15 19.11 8.74 11.61
C ALA A 15 18.49 8.61 10.22
N THR A 16 19.33 8.57 9.18
CA THR A 16 18.99 7.94 7.91
C THR A 16 18.77 6.46 8.23
N LEU A 17 17.58 6.14 8.74
CA LEU A 17 17.04 4.80 8.61
C LEU A 17 17.13 4.49 7.10
N PRO A 18 17.64 3.32 6.68
CA PRO A 18 17.51 2.91 5.29
C PRO A 18 16.03 3.01 4.93
N GLY A 19 15.68 4.06 4.20
CA GLY A 19 14.30 4.47 3.95
C GLY A 19 13.70 3.52 2.94
N GLY A 20 13.15 2.41 3.43
CA GLY A 20 12.47 1.44 2.59
C GLY A 20 11.87 0.31 3.41
N LEU A 21 10.62 -0.03 3.12
CA LEU A 21 10.00 -1.27 3.57
C LEU A 21 10.78 -2.44 2.94
N SER A 22 11.45 -3.25 3.77
CA SER A 22 12.07 -4.50 3.32
C SER A 22 10.98 -5.38 2.70
N ALA A 23 11.23 -5.96 1.52
CA ALA A 23 10.29 -6.88 0.88
C ALA A 23 9.99 -8.04 1.84
N MET A 24 8.70 -8.25 2.16
CA MET A 24 8.29 -9.37 3.00
C MET A 24 8.32 -10.64 2.14
N THR A 25 8.97 -11.68 2.65
CA THR A 25 8.83 -13.02 2.09
C THR A 25 7.40 -13.48 2.30
N THR A 26 6.64 -13.60 1.22
CA THR A 26 5.25 -14.06 1.24
C THR A 26 5.20 -15.58 1.40
N ASP A 27 4.59 -16.05 2.50
CA ASP A 27 4.26 -17.46 2.66
C ASP A 27 3.19 -17.90 1.65
N SER A 28 3.16 -19.19 1.33
CA SER A 28 2.20 -19.78 0.38
C SER A 28 0.75 -19.45 0.75
N GLY A 29 -0.02 -18.90 -0.19
CA GLY A 29 -1.40 -18.47 0.03
C GLY A 29 -1.57 -17.02 0.49
N THR A 30 -0.47 -16.28 0.62
CA THR A 30 -0.49 -14.86 1.01
C THR A 30 -0.51 -13.95 -0.22
N LEU A 31 -1.18 -12.81 -0.09
CA LEU A 31 -1.11 -11.69 -1.01
C LEU A 31 -0.80 -10.43 -0.19
N ILE A 32 0.27 -9.72 -0.54
CA ILE A 32 0.62 -8.44 0.07
C ILE A 32 0.52 -7.37 -1.01
N ALA A 33 -0.21 -6.30 -0.74
CA ALA A 33 -0.35 -5.17 -1.64
C ALA A 33 0.19 -3.90 -0.97
N TYR A 34 1.10 -3.22 -1.65
CA TYR A 34 1.77 -2.01 -1.20
C TYR A 34 1.19 -0.78 -1.92
N ALA A 35 1.01 0.31 -1.19
CA ALA A 35 0.52 1.56 -1.77
C ALA A 35 1.54 2.21 -2.72
N ALA A 36 2.83 1.92 -2.55
CA ALA A 36 3.93 2.39 -3.37
C ALA A 36 5.03 1.32 -3.45
N SER A 37 5.78 1.29 -4.55
CA SER A 37 6.95 0.43 -4.71
C SER A 37 8.01 0.70 -3.64
N PRO A 38 8.84 -0.30 -3.30
CA PRO A 38 9.95 -0.11 -2.37
C PRO A 38 10.85 1.06 -2.79
N GLY A 39 11.12 1.98 -1.86
CA GLY A 39 11.91 3.19 -2.13
C GLY A 39 11.10 4.36 -2.72
N GLN A 40 9.82 4.17 -3.03
CA GLN A 40 8.89 5.26 -3.35
C GLN A 40 8.05 5.66 -2.13
N VAL A 41 7.71 6.94 -2.05
CA VAL A 41 6.86 7.48 -0.98
C VAL A 41 5.40 7.41 -1.43
N GLY A 42 4.57 6.70 -0.67
CA GLY A 42 3.13 6.74 -0.83
C GLY A 42 2.60 8.12 -0.44
N ARG A 43 1.82 8.75 -1.31
CA ARG A 43 1.21 10.05 -1.04
C ARG A 43 -0.12 9.87 -0.31
N ASP A 44 -0.36 10.74 0.67
CA ASP A 44 -1.65 10.81 1.36
C ASP A 44 -2.72 11.54 0.55
N GLY A 45 -2.32 12.23 -0.52
CA GLY A 45 -3.20 13.03 -1.37
C GLY A 45 -3.73 14.28 -0.67
N ASP A 46 -4.54 15.06 -1.39
CA ASP A 46 -5.09 16.33 -0.88
C ASP A 46 -6.48 16.18 -0.22
N GLY A 47 -7.00 14.95 -0.18
CA GLY A 47 -8.35 14.64 0.29
C GLY A 47 -8.37 13.83 1.59
N ARG A 48 -9.54 13.26 1.91
CA ARG A 48 -9.71 12.42 3.11
C ARG A 48 -9.00 11.06 3.02
N ASN A 49 -8.73 10.58 1.81
CA ASN A 49 -8.13 9.28 1.55
C ASN A 49 -6.94 9.46 0.60
N SER A 50 -5.91 8.63 0.78
CA SER A 50 -4.80 8.51 -0.18
C SER A 50 -5.30 8.12 -1.57
N PRO A 51 -4.59 8.50 -2.64
CA PRO A 51 -4.93 8.07 -4.01
C PRO A 51 -5.07 6.55 -4.10
N TYR A 52 -4.20 5.82 -3.38
CA TYR A 52 -4.29 4.36 -3.26
C TYR A 52 -5.58 3.91 -2.59
N MET A 53 -5.90 4.42 -1.40
CA MET A 53 -7.12 4.00 -0.67
C MET A 53 -8.40 4.38 -1.41
N LYS A 54 -8.40 5.53 -2.10
CA LYS A 54 -9.50 5.99 -2.94
C LYS A 54 -9.79 5.00 -4.08
N GLN A 55 -8.75 4.62 -4.82
CA GLN A 55 -8.87 3.64 -5.90
C GLN A 55 -9.18 2.24 -5.39
N LEU A 56 -8.57 1.82 -4.27
CA LEU A 56 -8.87 0.55 -3.63
C LEU A 56 -10.36 0.44 -3.31
N LYS A 57 -10.93 1.43 -2.63
CA LYS A 57 -12.36 1.44 -2.29
C LYS A 57 -13.27 1.35 -3.52
N GLN A 58 -12.87 1.97 -4.65
CA GLN A 58 -13.65 1.95 -5.88
C GLN A 58 -13.72 0.55 -6.52
N TRP A 59 -12.62 -0.20 -6.49
CA TRP A 59 -12.50 -1.48 -7.19
C TRP A 59 -12.71 -2.70 -6.28
N LEU A 60 -12.46 -2.59 -4.98
CA LEU A 60 -12.55 -3.70 -4.03
C LEU A 60 -13.94 -4.34 -3.98
N ASN A 61 -14.99 -3.52 -4.09
CA ASN A 61 -16.39 -3.95 -3.99
C ASN A 61 -16.97 -4.49 -5.31
N ARG A 62 -16.15 -4.71 -6.35
CA ARG A 62 -16.64 -5.22 -7.63
C ARG A 62 -16.85 -6.74 -7.53
N PRO A 63 -18.09 -7.24 -7.71
CA PRO A 63 -18.34 -8.68 -7.70
C PRO A 63 -17.71 -9.38 -8.89
N ASN A 64 -17.41 -10.66 -8.72
CA ASN A 64 -16.92 -11.58 -9.76
C ASN A 64 -15.59 -11.17 -10.40
N MET A 65 -14.79 -10.34 -9.71
CA MET A 65 -13.46 -9.96 -10.16
C MET A 65 -12.39 -10.60 -9.27
N ARG A 66 -11.34 -11.16 -9.89
CA ARG A 66 -10.21 -11.72 -9.14
C ARG A 66 -9.49 -10.59 -8.41
N ILE A 67 -9.01 -10.85 -7.21
CA ILE A 67 -8.31 -9.84 -6.40
C ILE A 67 -7.09 -9.24 -7.12
N VAL A 68 -6.36 -10.06 -7.88
CA VAL A 68 -5.21 -9.60 -8.67
C VAL A 68 -5.64 -8.64 -9.79
N ASP A 69 -6.80 -8.88 -10.42
CA ASP A 69 -7.33 -7.96 -11.44
C ASP A 69 -7.81 -6.64 -10.82
N VAL A 70 -8.43 -6.71 -9.63
CA VAL A 70 -8.80 -5.53 -8.84
C VAL A 70 -7.56 -4.69 -8.52
N LEU A 71 -6.51 -5.29 -7.98
CA LEU A 71 -5.27 -4.59 -7.64
C LEU A 71 -4.58 -3.98 -8.87
N ARG A 72 -4.67 -4.65 -10.03
CA ARG A 72 -4.21 -4.07 -11.31
C ARG A 72 -4.97 -2.80 -11.67
N GLN A 73 -6.30 -2.78 -11.52
CA GLN A 73 -7.10 -1.57 -11.77
C GLN A 73 -6.76 -0.45 -10.78
N VAL A 74 -6.53 -0.80 -9.52
CA VAL A 74 -6.07 0.16 -8.50
C VAL A 74 -4.73 0.77 -8.90
N ARG A 75 -3.75 -0.03 -9.34
CA ARG A 75 -2.45 0.47 -9.84
C ARG A 75 -2.62 1.47 -10.97
N LEU A 76 -3.44 1.13 -11.97
CA LEU A 76 -3.72 2.03 -13.11
C LEU A 76 -4.37 3.34 -12.65
N GLY A 77 -5.34 3.29 -11.74
CA GLY A 77 -5.99 4.48 -11.20
C GLY A 77 -5.02 5.38 -10.43
N VAL A 78 -4.14 4.81 -9.60
CA VAL A 78 -3.15 5.58 -8.85
C VAL A 78 -2.09 6.18 -9.77
N LEU A 79 -1.62 5.44 -10.77
CA LEU A 79 -0.68 5.96 -11.76
C LEU A 79 -1.27 7.17 -12.50
N GLN A 80 -2.55 7.10 -12.87
CA GLN A 80 -3.24 8.23 -13.53
C GLN A 80 -3.42 9.42 -12.58
N GLU A 81 -3.88 9.21 -11.35
CA GLU A 81 -4.10 10.30 -10.39
C GLU A 81 -2.80 10.99 -9.95
N THR A 82 -1.69 10.23 -9.91
CA THR A 82 -0.40 10.75 -9.47
C THR A 82 0.52 11.13 -10.62
N ASN A 83 0.05 11.08 -11.88
CA ASN A 83 0.87 11.30 -13.07
C ASN A 83 2.16 10.44 -13.10
N GLY A 84 2.06 9.18 -12.66
CA GLY A 84 3.16 8.21 -12.64
C GLY A 84 4.20 8.41 -11.54
N THR A 85 3.96 9.31 -10.59
CA THR A 85 4.92 9.58 -9.51
C THR A 85 4.81 8.62 -8.32
N GLN A 86 3.72 7.86 -8.24
CA GLN A 86 3.54 6.77 -7.28
C GLN A 86 3.06 5.54 -8.05
N GLU A 87 3.75 4.44 -7.86
CA GLU A 87 3.39 3.16 -8.46
C GLU A 87 3.06 2.13 -7.36
N PRO A 88 1.79 1.74 -7.19
CA PRO A 88 1.44 0.64 -6.30
C PRO A 88 1.96 -0.69 -6.81
N ASP A 89 2.36 -1.57 -5.90
CA ASP A 89 2.87 -2.89 -6.23
C ASP A 89 2.26 -3.98 -5.35
N TYR A 90 2.31 -5.24 -5.78
CA TYR A 90 1.80 -6.35 -5.00
C TYR A 90 2.60 -7.64 -5.22
N ASP A 91 2.74 -8.41 -4.16
CA ASP A 91 3.35 -9.74 -4.16
C ASP A 91 2.28 -10.79 -3.88
N ASP A 92 2.07 -11.71 -4.82
CA ASP A 92 1.11 -12.80 -4.69
C ASP A 92 1.77 -14.18 -4.67
N LYS A 93 1.33 -15.03 -3.74
CA LYS A 93 1.65 -16.46 -3.66
C LYS A 93 0.38 -17.29 -3.60
N LEU A 94 -0.69 -16.81 -4.24
CA LEU A 94 -1.99 -17.47 -4.27
C LEU A 94 -1.90 -18.75 -5.10
N LYS A 95 -2.46 -19.85 -4.58
CA LYS A 95 -2.47 -21.15 -5.28
C LYS A 95 -3.63 -21.29 -6.28
N ALA A 96 -4.62 -20.41 -6.19
CA ALA A 96 -5.82 -20.42 -7.02
C ALA A 96 -6.40 -19.00 -7.16
N PRO A 97 -7.26 -18.74 -8.16
CA PRO A 97 -7.98 -17.47 -8.26
C PRO A 97 -8.79 -17.18 -7.01
N PHE A 98 -8.63 -15.98 -6.45
CA PHE A 98 -9.34 -15.54 -5.26
C PHE A 98 -10.28 -14.37 -5.59
N TYR A 99 -11.50 -14.45 -5.08
CA TYR A 99 -12.56 -13.46 -5.28
C TYR A 99 -13.05 -12.99 -3.91
N LEU A 100 -13.13 -11.67 -3.70
CA LEU A 100 -13.66 -11.12 -2.45
C LEU A 100 -15.19 -11.22 -2.39
N TYR A 101 -15.83 -10.99 -3.52
CA TYR A 101 -17.29 -11.04 -3.67
C TYR A 101 -17.61 -11.97 -4.83
N SER A 102 -18.09 -13.17 -4.53
CA SER A 102 -18.66 -14.08 -5.54
C SER A 102 -20.17 -13.93 -5.53
N THR A 103 -20.78 -13.59 -6.67
CA THR A 103 -22.23 -13.76 -6.83
C THR A 103 -22.50 -15.18 -7.32
N THR A 104 -22.01 -16.17 -6.60
CA THR A 104 -22.53 -17.53 -6.78
C THR A 104 -23.85 -17.56 -6.03
N ASN A 105 -24.95 -17.32 -6.75
CA ASN A 105 -26.21 -17.89 -6.32
C ASN A 105 -25.98 -19.41 -6.38
N TYR A 106 -25.85 -20.03 -5.21
CA TYR A 106 -25.84 -21.48 -5.10
C TYR A 106 -27.26 -21.96 -5.44
N ALA A 107 -27.55 -22.11 -6.72
CA ALA A 107 -28.52 -23.09 -7.18
C ALA A 107 -27.73 -24.38 -7.43
N ASP A 108 -28.29 -25.50 -6.98
CA ASP A 108 -27.83 -26.89 -7.11
C ASP A 108 -27.01 -27.43 -5.91
#